data_AF-A0A258KZR1-F1
#
_entry.id   AF-A0A258KZR1-F1
#
_cell.length_a   1.000
_cell.length_b   1.000
_cell.length_c   1.000
_cell.angle_alpha   90.00
_cell.angle_beta   90.00
_cell.angle_gamma   90.00
#
_symmetry.space_group_name_H-M   'P 1'
#
loop_
_entity.id
_entity.type
_entity.pdbx_description
1 polymer ?
#
loop_
_entity_poly.entity_id
_entity_poly.type
_entity_poly.pdbx_seq_one_letter_code
_entity_poly.pdbx_strand_id
1 'polypeptide(L)'
;WRGEKMGEWLNKLVKSALKFDFPIHRSYNQLSAEQKRLLWTGNEYFSGLDDFFKELETQTFKIQYRVMLSRYRGKTNCPECLGSRLRQDASYVKIAGHSITDIVLMPLDKALDFFQSLELDATQLKIAKRLLMEITNRIKFLNDVGLSYLTLNRLSNTLSGGESQRINLATSLGSSLVGSVYVLDEPSIGLHPRDTHRLIEVLRSLRDVGNTVLVVEHEEEIMHAADHIIDIGPEAGTHGGNLVFTGSFAEILKDEQSLTGQYLSGRQSIAIPSQRRKWSDFIEIKGARENNLKEVDVKFPLNVLTVVSGVSGSGKTSLVKRILQPAVQKAIGNYSGEQTGAYDAIGGDFNKIEQVEVVDQNPIGRSSRSNPVTYVKAWDEIRNLFASQGLAKAGGLKPSAFSFNVEGGRCDVCQGEGEVKIEMQFMADIYLPCEACEGKRFKQHVLDVTYKEKNVFEVLDMTIDEALQFFEHEPKILAKIKPLADVGLGYVHLGQSSNTLSGGEAQRIKLASFLVKGNNSSKTLFIFDEPTTGLHFHDIKKLLKSFDALIVQGNTIIVIEHNMDVIKCADWVIDIGPEGGDKGGTVVFEGIPEDLIKEKNSYTGKFLKERFKA
;
A
#
# COMPACT_ATOMS: atom_id res chain seq x y z
N TRP A 1 5.69 10.37 -32.52
CA TRP A 1 6.03 11.30 -33.62
C TRP A 1 5.07 12.49 -33.67
N ARG A 2 5.26 13.53 -32.84
CA ARG A 2 4.43 14.75 -32.82
C ARG A 2 5.28 15.99 -33.16
N GLY A 3 4.71 16.99 -33.83
CA GLY A 3 5.40 18.21 -34.29
C GLY A 3 5.95 18.09 -35.71
N GLU A 4 6.35 19.22 -36.33
CA GLU A 4 6.74 19.28 -37.75
C GLU A 4 7.89 18.32 -38.11
N LYS A 5 9.00 18.41 -37.38
CA LYS A 5 10.19 17.61 -37.68
C LYS A 5 9.99 16.11 -37.42
N MET A 6 9.33 15.76 -36.31
CA MET A 6 9.11 14.35 -35.95
C MET A 6 7.95 13.73 -36.73
N GLY A 7 7.03 14.55 -37.26
CA GLY A 7 5.92 14.11 -38.09
C GLY A 7 6.34 13.48 -39.42
N GLU A 8 7.56 13.75 -39.90
CA GLU A 8 8.10 13.12 -41.10
C GLU A 8 8.15 11.59 -41.00
N TRP A 9 8.50 11.06 -39.83
CA TRP A 9 8.51 9.61 -39.56
C TRP A 9 7.11 9.00 -39.69
N LEU A 10 6.11 9.67 -39.10
CA LEU A 10 4.71 9.27 -39.20
C LEU A 10 4.22 9.31 -40.65
N ASN A 11 4.53 10.39 -41.36
CA ASN A 11 4.11 10.57 -42.74
C ASN A 11 4.72 9.51 -43.67
N LYS A 12 5.98 9.10 -43.44
CA LYS A 12 6.60 8.00 -44.19
C LYS A 12 5.88 6.67 -43.96
N LEU A 13 5.57 6.34 -42.71
CA LEU A 13 4.80 5.14 -42.37
C LEU A 13 3.41 5.16 -43.02
N VAL A 14 2.65 6.23 -42.84
CA VAL A 14 1.26 6.33 -43.35
C VAL A 14 1.21 6.27 -44.88
N LYS A 15 2.14 6.91 -45.59
CA LYS A 15 2.20 6.87 -47.06
C LYS A 15 2.57 5.50 -47.62
N SER A 16 3.36 4.73 -46.88
CA SER A 16 3.87 3.43 -47.34
C SER A 16 3.06 2.24 -46.82
N ALA A 17 2.19 2.44 -45.83
CA ALA A 17 1.44 1.38 -45.15
C ALA A 17 0.66 0.44 -46.08
N LEU A 18 0.12 0.95 -47.20
CA LEU A 18 -0.60 0.13 -48.19
C LEU A 18 0.30 -0.91 -48.89
N LYS A 19 1.61 -0.67 -48.97
CA LYS A 19 2.55 -1.58 -49.66
C LYS A 19 2.81 -2.89 -48.91
N PHE A 20 2.56 -2.89 -47.60
CA PHE A 20 2.80 -4.02 -46.71
C PHE A 20 1.61 -4.30 -45.78
N ASP A 21 0.42 -3.86 -46.20
CA ASP A 21 -0.89 -4.08 -45.55
C ASP A 21 -0.89 -3.77 -44.04
N PHE A 22 -0.38 -2.59 -43.66
CA PHE A 22 -0.32 -2.19 -42.26
C PHE A 22 -1.56 -1.41 -41.82
N PRO A 23 -2.26 -1.84 -40.74
CA PRO A 23 -3.52 -1.23 -40.33
C PRO A 23 -3.31 0.08 -39.55
N ILE A 24 -3.23 1.21 -40.26
CA ILE A 24 -2.98 2.54 -39.67
C ILE A 24 -4.15 3.11 -38.85
N HIS A 25 -5.36 2.58 -39.02
CA HIS A 25 -6.57 3.02 -38.30
C HIS A 25 -6.88 2.19 -37.07
N ARG A 26 -6.10 1.11 -36.82
CA ARG A 26 -6.23 0.30 -35.61
C ARG A 26 -5.38 0.89 -34.50
N SER A 27 -5.89 0.80 -33.28
CA SER A 27 -5.10 1.13 -32.10
C SER A 27 -3.93 0.16 -31.96
N TYR A 28 -2.80 0.64 -31.40
CA TYR A 28 -1.57 -0.15 -31.30
C TYR A 28 -1.76 -1.49 -30.55
N ASN A 29 -2.69 -1.56 -29.60
CA ASN A 29 -3.03 -2.79 -28.88
C ASN A 29 -3.59 -3.88 -29.81
N GLN A 30 -4.41 -3.50 -30.80
CA GLN A 30 -5.07 -4.39 -31.76
C GLN A 30 -4.13 -4.93 -32.85
N LEU A 31 -2.87 -4.51 -32.85
CA LEU A 31 -1.85 -5.02 -33.77
C LEU A 31 -1.38 -6.41 -33.33
N SER A 32 -1.16 -7.29 -34.32
CA SER A 32 -0.53 -8.60 -34.09
C SER A 32 0.92 -8.44 -33.60
N ALA A 33 1.49 -9.50 -33.02
CA ALA A 33 2.89 -9.47 -32.57
C ALA A 33 3.86 -9.15 -33.72
N GLU A 34 3.58 -9.65 -34.92
CA GLU A 34 4.34 -9.35 -36.14
C GLU A 34 4.20 -7.90 -36.59
N GLN A 35 2.98 -7.35 -36.57
CA GLN A 35 2.75 -5.94 -36.90
C GLN A 35 3.41 -5.01 -35.89
N LYS A 36 3.36 -5.34 -34.59
CA LYS A 36 4.09 -4.61 -33.56
C LYS A 36 5.59 -4.65 -33.83
N ARG A 37 6.16 -5.85 -34.07
CA ARG A 37 7.57 -5.99 -34.42
C ARG A 37 7.96 -5.15 -35.63
N LEU A 38 7.14 -5.20 -36.69
CA LEU A 38 7.36 -4.41 -37.91
C LEU A 38 7.40 -2.90 -37.62
N LEU A 39 6.52 -2.38 -36.77
CA LEU A 39 6.53 -0.97 -36.37
C LEU A 39 7.84 -0.57 -35.66
N TRP A 40 8.40 -1.49 -34.87
CA TRP A 40 9.65 -1.26 -34.13
C TRP A 40 10.88 -1.36 -35.02
N THR A 41 10.99 -2.42 -35.81
CA THR A 41 12.18 -2.69 -36.64
C THR A 41 12.18 -1.93 -37.97
N GLY A 42 11.01 -1.54 -38.47
CA GLY A 42 10.87 -1.01 -39.82
C GLY A 42 10.98 -2.08 -40.90
N ASN A 43 10.97 -1.63 -42.16
CA ASN A 43 11.21 -2.43 -43.37
C ASN A 43 11.87 -1.57 -44.47
N GLU A 44 11.90 -2.06 -45.71
CA GLU A 44 12.48 -1.33 -46.85
C GLU A 44 11.75 -0.01 -47.19
N TYR A 45 10.51 0.18 -46.73
CA TYR A 45 9.68 1.34 -47.04
C TYR A 45 9.65 2.40 -45.93
N PHE A 46 9.97 2.04 -44.69
CA PHE A 46 10.04 2.98 -43.57
C PHE A 46 11.02 2.52 -42.48
N SER A 47 11.64 3.50 -41.82
CA SER A 47 12.48 3.27 -40.64
C SER A 47 11.61 3.16 -39.38
N GLY A 48 11.88 2.15 -38.57
CA GLY A 48 11.07 1.83 -37.39
C GLY A 48 11.36 2.71 -36.17
N LEU A 49 10.71 2.39 -35.05
CA LEU A 49 10.97 3.05 -33.76
C LEU A 49 12.41 2.85 -33.26
N ASP A 50 13.04 1.71 -33.55
CA ASP A 50 14.43 1.43 -33.17
C ASP A 50 15.39 2.43 -33.82
N ASP A 51 15.24 2.65 -35.14
CA ASP A 51 16.03 3.64 -35.88
C ASP A 51 15.75 5.07 -35.39
N PHE A 52 14.49 5.37 -35.09
CA PHE A 52 14.10 6.66 -34.53
C PHE A 52 14.82 6.97 -33.22
N PHE A 53 14.82 6.03 -32.27
CA PHE A 53 15.51 6.21 -30.99
C PHE A 53 17.03 6.24 -31.17
N LYS A 54 17.58 5.44 -32.08
CA LYS A 54 19.01 5.50 -32.44
C LYS A 54 19.40 6.87 -32.97
N GLU A 55 18.59 7.48 -33.85
CA GLU A 55 18.82 8.86 -34.31
C GLU A 55 18.75 9.86 -33.15
N LEU A 56 17.75 9.76 -32.26
CA LEU A 56 17.66 10.63 -31.08
C LEU A 56 18.90 10.53 -30.19
N GLU A 57 19.48 9.33 -30.03
CA GLU A 57 20.68 9.09 -29.23
C GLU A 57 21.93 9.77 -29.81
N THR A 58 22.07 9.81 -31.14
CA THR A 58 23.15 10.58 -31.79
C THR A 58 23.05 12.09 -31.54
N GLN A 59 21.84 12.60 -31.27
CA GLN A 59 21.57 14.02 -31.06
C GLN A 59 21.59 14.43 -29.57
N THR A 60 22.07 13.56 -28.67
CA THR A 60 22.10 13.78 -27.21
C THR A 60 22.90 15.00 -26.76
N PHE A 61 23.76 15.57 -27.61
CA PHE A 61 24.42 16.84 -27.31
C PHE A 61 23.40 17.98 -27.10
N LYS A 62 22.24 17.94 -27.77
CA LYS A 62 21.14 18.91 -27.59
C LYS A 62 20.26 18.54 -26.38
N ILE A 63 20.03 19.51 -25.50
CA ILE A 63 19.25 19.32 -24.26
C ILE A 63 17.82 18.81 -24.54
N GLN A 64 17.14 19.35 -25.55
CA GLN A 64 15.79 18.92 -25.92
C GLN A 64 15.70 17.42 -26.29
N TYR A 65 16.74 16.84 -26.91
CA TYR A 65 16.77 15.41 -27.24
C TYR A 65 17.05 14.56 -26.01
N ARG A 66 17.88 15.04 -25.06
CA ARG A 66 18.08 14.39 -23.75
C ARG A 66 16.79 14.34 -22.93
N VAL A 67 16.08 15.47 -22.84
CA VAL A 67 14.78 15.56 -22.12
C VAL A 67 13.72 14.69 -22.81
N MET A 68 13.76 14.59 -24.14
CA MET A 68 12.85 13.69 -24.86
C MET A 68 13.17 12.22 -24.57
N LEU A 69 14.44 11.81 -24.69
CA LEU A 69 14.87 10.45 -24.40
C LEU A 69 14.59 10.03 -22.96
N SER A 70 14.79 10.92 -21.98
CA SER A 70 14.51 10.58 -20.58
C SER A 70 13.04 10.23 -20.33
N ARG A 71 12.10 10.79 -21.11
CA ARG A 71 10.66 10.47 -21.02
C ARG A 71 10.30 9.08 -21.55
N TYR A 72 11.14 8.50 -22.41
CA TYR A 72 10.91 7.18 -23.03
C TYR A 72 11.90 6.11 -22.55
N ARG A 73 12.84 6.46 -21.67
CA ARG A 73 13.76 5.51 -21.04
C ARG A 73 13.14 4.95 -19.78
N GLY A 74 13.20 3.63 -19.64
CA GLY A 74 12.69 2.90 -18.49
C GLY A 74 13.29 1.51 -18.43
N LYS A 75 12.89 0.74 -17.43
CA LYS A 75 13.21 -0.69 -17.38
C LYS A 75 12.27 -1.42 -18.33
N THR A 76 12.83 -2.28 -19.19
CA THR A 76 12.06 -3.15 -20.08
C THR A 76 12.63 -4.57 -20.03
N ASN A 77 11.89 -5.54 -20.53
CA ASN A 77 12.38 -6.91 -20.63
C ASN A 77 13.52 -6.97 -21.65
N CYS A 78 14.61 -7.66 -21.28
CA CYS A 78 15.69 -7.94 -22.20
C CYS A 78 15.15 -8.74 -23.41
N PRO A 79 15.44 -8.33 -24.67
CA PRO A 79 14.93 -9.02 -25.84
C PRO A 79 15.52 -10.42 -26.03
N GLU A 80 16.70 -10.71 -25.46
CA GLU A 80 17.35 -12.02 -25.58
C GLU A 80 16.78 -13.04 -24.58
N CYS A 81 16.75 -12.71 -23.29
CA CYS A 81 16.30 -13.64 -22.25
C CYS A 81 14.81 -13.46 -21.87
N LEU A 82 14.13 -12.47 -22.45
CA LEU A 82 12.73 -12.14 -22.17
C LEU A 82 12.41 -11.90 -20.68
N GLY A 83 13.41 -11.48 -19.91
CA GLY A 83 13.28 -11.22 -18.46
C GLY A 83 13.52 -12.43 -17.56
N SER A 84 13.85 -13.61 -18.12
CA SER A 84 14.19 -14.81 -17.37
C SER A 84 15.53 -14.75 -16.64
N ARG A 85 16.44 -13.85 -17.07
CA ARG A 85 17.82 -13.69 -16.56
C ARG A 85 18.73 -14.89 -16.80
N LEU A 86 18.26 -15.87 -17.57
CA LEU A 86 19.02 -17.05 -17.94
C LEU A 86 19.57 -16.89 -19.35
N ARG A 87 20.70 -17.55 -19.60
CA ARG A 87 21.28 -17.66 -20.94
C ARG A 87 20.43 -18.61 -21.80
N GLN A 88 20.51 -18.45 -23.12
CA GLN A 88 19.69 -19.22 -24.06
C GLN A 88 20.01 -20.72 -24.06
N ASP A 89 21.24 -21.11 -23.75
CA ASP A 89 21.65 -22.52 -23.60
C ASP A 89 20.88 -23.24 -22.48
N ALA A 90 20.50 -22.54 -21.40
CA ALA A 90 19.66 -23.09 -20.34
C ALA A 90 18.25 -23.49 -20.84
N SER A 91 17.76 -22.88 -21.93
CA SER A 91 16.45 -23.22 -22.52
C SER A 91 16.45 -24.55 -23.30
N TYR A 92 17.63 -25.10 -23.61
CA TYR A 92 17.75 -26.36 -24.34
C TYR A 92 17.50 -27.59 -23.46
N VAL A 93 17.67 -27.46 -22.14
CA VAL A 93 17.36 -28.52 -21.18
C VAL A 93 15.87 -28.47 -20.86
N LYS A 94 15.17 -29.58 -21.12
CA LYS A 94 13.72 -29.67 -20.96
C LYS A 94 13.31 -30.85 -20.09
N ILE A 95 12.28 -30.64 -19.29
CA ILE A 95 11.56 -31.64 -18.50
C ILE A 95 10.13 -31.65 -19.03
N ALA A 96 9.69 -32.79 -19.57
CA ALA A 96 8.37 -32.94 -20.20
C ALA A 96 8.02 -31.80 -21.20
N GLY A 97 8.99 -31.39 -22.01
CA GLY A 97 8.82 -30.34 -23.02
C GLY A 97 8.97 -28.89 -22.53
N HIS A 98 9.08 -28.66 -21.22
CA HIS A 98 9.27 -27.35 -20.62
C HIS A 98 10.71 -27.12 -20.17
N SER A 99 11.27 -25.96 -20.50
CA SER A 99 12.57 -25.51 -20.00
C SER A 99 12.47 -24.88 -18.62
N ILE A 100 13.61 -24.67 -17.95
CA ILE A 100 13.64 -23.95 -16.67
C ILE A 100 13.06 -22.52 -16.81
N THR A 101 13.27 -21.88 -17.96
CA THR A 101 12.74 -20.55 -18.27
C THR A 101 11.21 -20.55 -18.30
N ASP A 102 10.62 -21.61 -18.88
CA ASP A 102 9.16 -21.76 -18.94
C ASP A 102 8.58 -21.98 -17.55
N ILE A 103 9.24 -22.79 -16.72
CA ILE A 103 8.80 -23.11 -15.36
C ILE A 103 8.84 -21.88 -14.44
N VAL A 104 9.92 -21.08 -14.47
CA VAL A 104 10.03 -19.92 -13.56
C VAL A 104 9.10 -18.76 -13.91
N LEU A 105 8.65 -18.70 -15.16
CA LEU A 105 7.68 -17.71 -15.65
C LEU A 105 6.22 -18.20 -15.52
N MET A 106 6.02 -19.47 -15.19
CA MET A 106 4.70 -20.06 -14.98
C MET A 106 4.09 -19.58 -13.65
N PRO A 107 2.79 -19.26 -13.62
CA PRO A 107 2.02 -19.08 -12.39
C PRO A 107 2.13 -20.31 -11.47
N LEU A 108 2.14 -20.09 -10.15
CA LEU A 108 2.34 -21.16 -9.17
C LEU A 108 1.22 -22.22 -9.16
N ASP A 109 -0.02 -21.88 -9.53
CA ASP A 109 -1.10 -22.87 -9.73
C ASP A 109 -0.74 -23.85 -10.86
N LYS A 110 -0.39 -23.32 -12.03
CA LYS A 110 0.02 -24.12 -13.19
C LYS A 110 1.32 -24.90 -12.93
N ALA A 111 2.25 -24.31 -12.19
CA ALA A 111 3.50 -24.98 -11.82
C ALA A 111 3.24 -26.17 -10.89
N LEU A 112 2.28 -26.05 -9.96
CA LEU A 112 1.86 -27.14 -9.10
C LEU A 112 1.27 -28.29 -9.93
N ASP A 113 0.34 -27.97 -10.83
CA ASP A 113 -0.28 -28.95 -11.72
C ASP A 113 0.78 -29.67 -12.57
N PHE A 114 1.74 -28.92 -13.12
CA PHE A 114 2.86 -29.46 -13.91
C PHE A 114 3.69 -30.49 -13.14
N PHE A 115 4.08 -30.19 -11.89
CA PHE A 115 4.89 -31.13 -11.09
C PHE A 115 4.08 -32.32 -10.57
N GLN A 116 2.77 -32.17 -10.36
CA GLN A 116 1.89 -33.27 -9.95
C GLN A 116 1.57 -34.23 -11.10
N SER A 117 1.43 -33.72 -12.33
CA SER A 117 1.15 -34.52 -13.52
C SER A 117 2.41 -34.98 -14.27
N LEU A 118 3.60 -34.83 -13.67
CA LEU A 118 4.86 -35.12 -14.35
C LEU A 118 5.07 -36.63 -14.51
N GLU A 119 4.97 -37.11 -15.74
CA GLU A 119 5.26 -38.50 -16.08
C GLU A 119 6.77 -38.69 -16.26
N LEU A 120 7.34 -39.57 -15.44
CA LEU A 120 8.77 -39.92 -15.45
C LEU A 120 8.94 -41.43 -15.60
N ASP A 121 10.04 -41.84 -16.23
CA ASP A 121 10.41 -43.26 -16.25
C ASP A 121 10.80 -43.76 -14.84
N ALA A 122 10.88 -45.08 -14.66
CA ALA A 122 11.14 -45.69 -13.35
C ALA A 122 12.49 -45.26 -12.74
N THR A 123 13.50 -44.97 -13.56
CA THR A 123 14.83 -44.56 -13.10
C THR A 123 14.80 -43.09 -12.67
N GLN A 124 14.23 -42.23 -13.50
CA GLN A 124 14.02 -40.82 -13.23
C GLN A 124 13.18 -40.61 -11.96
N LEU A 125 12.07 -41.34 -11.82
CA LEU A 125 11.23 -41.26 -10.64
C LEU A 125 11.99 -41.64 -9.37
N LYS A 126 12.84 -42.67 -9.41
CA LYS A 126 13.66 -43.07 -8.26
C LYS A 126 14.62 -41.97 -7.82
N ILE A 127 15.24 -41.27 -8.77
CA ILE A 127 16.17 -40.15 -8.50
C ILE A 127 15.39 -38.92 -8.00
N ALA A 128 14.29 -38.60 -8.68
CA ALA A 128 13.56 -37.35 -8.48
C ALA A 128 12.55 -37.40 -7.33
N LYS A 129 12.17 -38.59 -6.81
CA LYS A 129 11.09 -38.75 -5.82
C LYS A 129 11.15 -37.75 -4.66
N ARG A 130 12.32 -37.60 -4.02
CA ARG A 130 12.50 -36.68 -2.88
C ARG A 130 12.44 -35.21 -3.33
N LEU A 131 13.02 -34.90 -4.50
CA LEU A 131 13.02 -33.55 -5.06
C LEU A 131 11.60 -33.11 -5.47
N LEU A 132 10.86 -33.98 -6.15
CA LEU A 132 9.47 -33.71 -6.55
C LEU A 132 8.57 -33.51 -5.34
N MET A 133 8.73 -34.33 -4.30
CA MET A 133 7.99 -34.15 -3.05
C MET A 133 8.27 -32.77 -2.44
N GLU A 134 9.54 -32.37 -2.34
CA GLU A 134 9.92 -31.08 -1.78
C GLU A 134 9.42 -29.89 -2.61
N ILE A 135 9.59 -29.94 -3.93
CA ILE A 135 9.13 -28.91 -4.87
C ILE A 135 7.61 -28.77 -4.80
N THR A 136 6.89 -29.91 -4.92
CA THR A 136 5.43 -29.93 -4.90
C THR A 136 4.89 -29.39 -3.59
N ASN A 137 5.47 -29.77 -2.45
CA ASN A 137 5.05 -29.29 -1.14
C ASN A 137 5.27 -27.77 -0.99
N ARG A 138 6.43 -27.25 -1.39
CA ARG A 138 6.71 -25.80 -1.30
C ARG A 138 5.81 -24.96 -2.19
N ILE A 139 5.57 -25.40 -3.43
CA ILE A 139 4.63 -24.72 -4.34
C ILE A 139 3.20 -24.81 -3.78
N LYS A 140 2.81 -25.97 -3.25
CA LYS A 140 1.51 -26.15 -2.60
C LYS A 140 1.32 -25.17 -1.45
N PHE A 141 2.30 -25.03 -0.54
CA PHE A 141 2.18 -24.08 0.57
C PHE A 141 2.02 -22.63 0.09
N LEU A 142 2.73 -22.22 -0.96
CA LEU A 142 2.55 -20.90 -1.57
C LEU A 142 1.13 -20.72 -2.16
N ASN A 143 0.58 -21.77 -2.76
CA ASN A 143 -0.80 -21.74 -3.27
C ASN A 143 -1.84 -21.71 -2.15
N ASP A 144 -1.61 -22.46 -1.07
CA ASP A 144 -2.51 -22.55 0.10
C ASP A 144 -2.59 -21.20 0.83
N VAL A 145 -1.49 -20.44 0.90
CA VAL A 145 -1.49 -19.05 1.41
C VAL A 145 -1.99 -18.01 0.39
N GLY A 146 -2.61 -18.43 -0.72
CA GLY A 146 -3.25 -17.52 -1.68
C GLY A 146 -2.31 -16.78 -2.63
N LEU A 147 -1.07 -17.25 -2.82
CA LEU A 147 -0.09 -16.63 -3.73
C LEU A 147 -0.04 -17.30 -5.10
N SER A 148 -1.06 -18.08 -5.45
CA SER A 148 -1.07 -18.94 -6.64
C SER A 148 -0.92 -18.20 -7.98
N TYR A 149 -1.24 -16.91 -8.00
CA TYR A 149 -1.12 -16.04 -9.18
C TYR A 149 0.30 -15.52 -9.43
N LEU A 150 1.21 -15.64 -8.47
CA LEU A 150 2.60 -15.21 -8.62
C LEU A 150 3.39 -16.21 -9.47
N THR A 151 4.53 -15.77 -9.96
CA THR A 151 5.51 -16.60 -10.66
C THR A 151 6.79 -16.69 -9.83
N LEU A 152 7.59 -17.74 -10.01
CA LEU A 152 8.85 -17.91 -9.30
C LEU A 152 9.89 -16.82 -9.65
N ASN A 153 9.76 -16.21 -10.84
CA ASN A 153 10.62 -15.11 -11.28
C ASN A 153 10.15 -13.72 -10.80
N ARG A 154 9.09 -13.63 -9.98
CA ARG A 154 8.62 -12.36 -9.42
C ARG A 154 9.71 -11.75 -8.53
N LEU A 155 9.99 -10.47 -8.75
CA LEU A 155 10.96 -9.73 -7.97
C LEU A 155 10.48 -9.48 -6.55
N SER A 156 11.30 -9.81 -5.54
CA SER A 156 10.96 -9.63 -4.12
C SER A 156 10.62 -8.18 -3.76
N ASN A 157 11.30 -7.20 -4.35
CA ASN A 157 11.04 -5.77 -4.12
C ASN A 157 9.76 -5.24 -4.81
N THR A 158 9.05 -6.09 -5.56
CA THR A 158 7.77 -5.76 -6.19
C THR A 158 6.58 -6.47 -5.53
N LEU A 159 6.84 -7.18 -4.43
CA LEU A 159 5.83 -7.79 -3.59
C LEU A 159 5.29 -6.73 -2.62
N SER A 160 4.00 -6.82 -2.34
CA SER A 160 3.36 -6.12 -1.22
C SER A 160 3.83 -6.67 0.13
N GLY A 161 3.59 -5.92 1.22
CA GLY A 161 3.88 -6.37 2.58
C GLY A 161 3.23 -7.71 2.90
N GLY A 162 1.92 -7.84 2.64
CA GLY A 162 1.18 -9.09 2.84
C GLY A 162 1.68 -10.25 1.97
N GLU A 163 2.04 -10.01 0.71
CA GLU A 163 2.65 -11.06 -0.13
C GLU A 163 3.99 -11.55 0.46
N SER A 164 4.87 -10.63 0.88
CA SER A 164 6.15 -10.96 1.50
C SER A 164 5.97 -11.78 2.78
N GLN A 165 5.03 -11.35 3.62
CA GLN A 165 4.69 -12.04 4.87
C GLN A 165 4.17 -13.46 4.63
N ARG A 166 3.30 -13.65 3.64
CA ARG A 166 2.77 -14.98 3.29
C ARG A 166 3.83 -15.89 2.69
N ILE A 167 4.81 -15.36 1.95
CA ILE A 167 5.98 -16.15 1.51
C ILE A 167 6.79 -16.64 2.72
N ASN A 168 7.00 -15.79 3.73
CA ASN A 168 7.68 -16.19 4.95
C ASN A 168 6.90 -17.28 5.70
N LEU A 169 5.57 -17.14 5.81
CA LEU A 169 4.70 -18.17 6.40
C LEU A 169 4.79 -19.50 5.63
N ALA A 170 4.74 -19.47 4.30
CA ALA A 170 4.90 -20.67 3.46
C ALA A 170 6.30 -21.30 3.63
N THR A 171 7.33 -20.48 3.82
CA THR A 171 8.69 -20.95 4.09
C THR A 171 8.78 -21.66 5.45
N SER A 172 8.11 -21.11 6.46
CA SER A 172 7.99 -21.69 7.80
C SER A 172 7.19 -23.00 7.84
N LEU A 173 6.14 -23.14 7.02
CA LEU A 173 5.44 -24.42 6.85
C LEU A 173 6.37 -25.50 6.28
N GLY A 174 7.27 -25.10 5.39
CA GLY A 174 8.25 -26.01 4.78
C GLY A 174 9.37 -26.48 5.72
N SER A 175 9.56 -25.87 6.89
CA SER A 175 10.73 -26.16 7.74
C SER A 175 10.57 -27.34 8.71
N SER A 176 9.43 -28.05 8.69
CA SER A 176 9.17 -29.26 9.52
C SER A 176 9.51 -29.09 11.02
N LEU A 177 9.33 -27.89 11.56
CA LEU A 177 9.58 -27.60 12.98
C LEU A 177 8.40 -28.07 13.83
N VAL A 178 8.69 -28.68 14.98
CA VAL A 178 7.73 -29.15 15.99
C VAL A 178 8.16 -28.58 17.34
N GLY A 179 7.21 -28.24 18.22
CA GLY A 179 7.49 -27.65 19.53
C GLY A 179 7.97 -26.21 19.47
N SER A 180 7.69 -25.50 18.38
CA SER A 180 8.03 -24.09 18.20
C SER A 180 6.84 -23.19 18.54
N VAL A 181 7.13 -21.93 18.91
CA VAL A 181 6.13 -20.87 19.06
C VAL A 181 6.25 -19.96 17.84
N TYR A 182 5.20 -19.91 17.03
CA TYR A 182 5.08 -18.97 15.91
C TYR A 182 4.34 -17.73 16.40
N VAL A 183 4.98 -16.57 16.30
CA VAL A 183 4.35 -15.28 16.57
C VAL A 183 4.14 -14.58 15.22
N LEU A 184 2.88 -14.38 14.85
CA LEU A 184 2.47 -13.82 13.57
C LEU A 184 1.75 -12.50 13.80
N ASP A 185 2.19 -11.47 13.09
CA ASP A 185 1.67 -10.11 13.19
C ASP A 185 0.77 -9.78 11.99
N GLU A 186 -0.55 -9.89 12.15
CA GLU A 186 -1.57 -9.66 11.13
C GLU A 186 -1.35 -10.40 9.78
N PRO A 187 -1.30 -11.75 9.79
CA PRO A 187 -1.07 -12.54 8.57
C PRO A 187 -2.15 -12.38 7.48
N SER A 188 -3.32 -11.81 7.78
CA SER A 188 -4.38 -11.56 6.79
C SER A 188 -4.27 -10.21 6.07
N ILE A 189 -3.24 -9.39 6.30
CA ILE A 189 -3.05 -8.13 5.58
C ILE A 189 -3.12 -8.33 4.05
N GLY A 190 -3.96 -7.53 3.40
CA GLY A 190 -4.18 -7.55 1.96
C GLY A 190 -4.80 -8.85 1.43
N LEU A 191 -5.40 -9.67 2.30
CA LEU A 191 -6.23 -10.81 1.90
C LEU A 191 -7.69 -10.40 1.78
N HIS A 192 -8.34 -10.96 0.77
CA HIS A 192 -9.79 -10.91 0.68
C HIS A 192 -10.39 -11.95 1.66
N PRO A 193 -11.56 -11.71 2.29
CA PRO A 193 -12.17 -12.63 3.28
C PRO A 193 -12.32 -14.09 2.82
N ARG A 194 -12.53 -14.30 1.51
CA ARG A 194 -12.47 -15.61 0.85
C ARG A 194 -11.17 -16.37 1.16
N ASP A 195 -10.02 -15.71 1.03
CA ASP A 195 -8.70 -16.32 1.17
C ASP A 195 -8.28 -16.42 2.65
N THR A 196 -8.88 -15.62 3.54
CA THR A 196 -8.69 -15.73 5.01
C THR A 196 -9.03 -17.13 5.52
N HIS A 197 -10.04 -17.80 4.95
CA HIS A 197 -10.39 -19.17 5.32
C HIS A 197 -9.25 -20.17 5.04
N ARG A 198 -8.53 -20.00 3.92
CA ARG A 198 -7.37 -20.84 3.59
C ARG A 198 -6.21 -20.59 4.54
N LEU A 199 -5.99 -19.33 4.90
CA LEU A 199 -5.01 -18.98 5.92
C LEU A 199 -5.33 -19.63 7.26
N ILE A 200 -6.59 -19.63 7.69
CA ILE A 200 -7.03 -20.30 8.93
C ILE A 200 -6.70 -21.81 8.89
N GLU A 201 -6.94 -22.49 7.76
CA GLU A 201 -6.57 -23.91 7.60
C GLU A 201 -5.06 -24.13 7.73
N VAL A 202 -4.26 -23.23 7.15
CA VAL A 202 -2.80 -23.24 7.27
C VAL A 202 -2.33 -23.05 8.72
N LEU A 203 -2.93 -22.09 9.45
CA LEU A 203 -2.62 -21.83 10.85
C LEU A 203 -2.98 -23.03 11.74
N ARG A 204 -4.12 -23.67 11.48
CA ARG A 204 -4.53 -24.91 12.16
C ARG A 204 -3.56 -26.05 11.87
N SER A 205 -3.12 -26.21 10.61
CA SER A 205 -2.12 -27.21 10.26
C SER A 205 -0.79 -26.99 10.99
N LEU A 206 -0.34 -25.73 11.16
CA LEU A 206 0.87 -25.42 11.93
C LEU A 206 0.73 -25.84 13.39
N ARG A 207 -0.42 -25.52 14.00
CA ARG A 207 -0.76 -25.90 15.38
C ARG A 207 -0.81 -27.42 15.53
N ASP A 208 -1.52 -28.11 14.64
CA ASP A 208 -1.78 -29.55 14.73
C ASP A 208 -0.52 -30.42 14.53
N VAL A 209 0.52 -29.86 13.90
CA VAL A 209 1.87 -30.47 13.83
C VAL A 209 2.58 -30.48 15.20
N GLY A 210 2.04 -29.81 16.21
CA GLY A 210 2.59 -29.75 17.57
C GLY A 210 3.30 -28.43 17.88
N ASN A 211 2.88 -27.33 17.24
CA ASN A 211 3.39 -25.99 17.51
C ASN A 211 2.35 -25.14 18.24
N THR A 212 2.80 -24.07 18.87
CA THR A 212 1.92 -22.99 19.37
C THR A 212 1.92 -21.86 18.36
N VAL A 213 0.74 -21.36 17.99
CA VAL A 213 0.60 -20.25 17.04
C VAL A 213 -0.08 -19.08 17.76
N LEU A 214 0.68 -18.02 18.00
CA LEU A 214 0.21 -16.75 18.55
C LEU A 214 0.03 -15.78 17.38
N VAL A 215 -1.20 -15.28 17.22
CA VAL A 215 -1.57 -14.40 16.11
C VAL A 215 -2.09 -13.09 16.69
N VAL A 216 -1.48 -11.97 16.29
CA VAL A 216 -2.04 -10.63 16.48
C VAL A 216 -2.91 -10.34 15.27
N GLU A 217 -4.21 -10.13 15.46
CA GLU A 217 -5.16 -9.95 14.35
C GLU A 217 -6.33 -9.04 14.71
N HIS A 218 -6.97 -8.53 13.66
CA HIS A 218 -8.19 -7.72 13.73
C HIS A 218 -9.35 -8.30 12.92
N GLU A 219 -9.11 -9.34 12.09
CA GLU A 219 -10.15 -9.97 11.29
C GLU A 219 -11.06 -10.92 12.10
N GLU A 220 -12.37 -10.75 11.93
CA GLU A 220 -13.40 -11.48 12.68
C GLU A 220 -13.35 -12.99 12.42
N GLU A 221 -13.11 -13.41 11.18
CA GLU A 221 -13.04 -14.83 10.82
C GLU A 221 -11.89 -15.55 11.52
N ILE A 222 -10.75 -14.86 11.74
CA ILE A 222 -9.61 -15.42 12.47
C ILE A 222 -9.93 -15.51 13.96
N MET A 223 -10.52 -14.46 14.54
CA MET A 223 -10.96 -14.48 15.94
C MET A 223 -11.97 -15.60 16.20
N HIS A 224 -12.93 -15.78 15.30
CA HIS A 224 -13.91 -16.86 15.38
C HIS A 224 -13.27 -18.25 15.31
N ALA A 225 -12.19 -18.40 14.52
CA ALA A 225 -11.50 -19.68 14.35
C ALA A 225 -10.49 -20.02 15.46
N ALA A 226 -10.15 -19.06 16.31
CA ALA A 226 -9.15 -19.18 17.36
C ALA A 226 -9.62 -20.11 18.50
N ASP A 227 -8.69 -20.91 19.03
CA ASP A 227 -8.96 -21.76 20.20
C ASP A 227 -9.06 -20.94 21.49
N HIS A 228 -8.29 -19.86 21.57
CA HIS A 228 -8.18 -18.97 22.72
C HIS A 228 -7.90 -17.53 22.24
N ILE A 229 -8.59 -16.56 22.82
CA ILE A 229 -8.51 -15.14 22.49
C ILE A 229 -8.00 -14.38 23.71
N ILE A 230 -7.09 -13.44 23.45
CA ILE A 230 -6.55 -12.51 24.44
C ILE A 230 -6.84 -11.11 23.91
N ASP A 231 -7.67 -10.35 24.63
CA ASP A 231 -8.01 -8.97 24.28
C ASP A 231 -7.19 -8.01 25.16
N ILE A 232 -6.48 -7.08 24.53
CA ILE A 232 -5.63 -6.08 25.19
C ILE A 232 -6.25 -4.71 24.95
N GLY A 233 -6.42 -3.92 26.00
CA GLY A 233 -7.06 -2.61 25.91
C GLY A 233 -7.22 -1.94 27.28
N PRO A 234 -8.34 -1.23 27.53
CA PRO A 234 -9.50 -1.01 26.65
C PRO A 234 -9.27 -0.03 25.48
N GLU A 235 -8.26 0.82 25.57
CA GLU A 235 -7.87 1.77 24.52
C GLU A 235 -6.38 1.62 24.17
N ALA A 236 -5.85 2.48 23.31
CA ALA A 236 -4.43 2.48 22.92
C ALA A 236 -3.57 3.35 23.87
N GLY A 237 -2.27 3.08 23.90
CA GLY A 237 -1.26 3.82 24.70
C GLY A 237 -1.48 3.77 26.20
N THR A 238 -1.46 4.94 26.85
CA THR A 238 -1.52 5.08 28.32
C THR A 238 -2.83 4.57 28.93
N HIS A 239 -3.91 4.52 28.14
CA HIS A 239 -5.21 3.96 28.53
C HIS A 239 -5.35 2.47 28.15
N GLY A 240 -4.29 1.86 27.61
CA GLY A 240 -4.21 0.47 27.18
C GLY A 240 -3.27 -0.39 28.03
N GLY A 241 -2.77 -1.47 27.43
CA GLY A 241 -1.76 -2.35 28.05
C GLY A 241 -2.30 -3.28 29.14
N ASN A 242 -3.62 -3.29 29.36
CA ASN A 242 -4.26 -4.18 30.31
C ASN A 242 -4.88 -5.38 29.59
N LEU A 243 -4.85 -6.53 30.25
CA LEU A 243 -5.60 -7.71 29.80
C LEU A 243 -7.08 -7.48 30.10
N VAL A 244 -7.87 -7.22 29.05
CA VAL A 244 -9.31 -6.94 29.18
C VAL A 244 -10.11 -8.24 29.21
N PHE A 245 -9.73 -9.19 28.36
CA PHE A 245 -10.41 -10.48 28.27
C PHE A 245 -9.43 -11.61 27.93
N THR A 246 -9.69 -12.81 28.44
CA THR A 246 -8.98 -14.04 28.09
C THR A 246 -9.95 -15.22 28.13
N GLY A 247 -10.05 -15.98 27.04
CA GLY A 247 -11.00 -17.09 26.94
C GLY A 247 -11.35 -17.46 25.51
N SER A 248 -12.46 -18.16 25.33
CA SER A 248 -12.97 -18.60 24.03
C SER A 248 -13.78 -17.53 23.30
N PHE A 249 -14.01 -17.71 21.99
CA PHE A 249 -14.87 -16.83 21.20
C PHE A 249 -16.30 -16.74 21.76
N ALA A 250 -16.87 -17.83 22.26
CA ALA A 250 -18.22 -17.81 22.84
C ALA A 250 -18.31 -16.99 24.14
N GLU A 251 -17.19 -16.84 24.85
CA GLU A 251 -17.09 -16.07 26.09
C GLU A 251 -16.91 -14.57 25.81
N ILE A 252 -16.05 -14.18 24.85
CA ILE A 252 -15.82 -12.75 24.52
C ILE A 252 -17.09 -12.06 24.02
N LEU A 253 -17.98 -12.78 23.32
CA LEU A 253 -19.27 -12.22 22.86
C LEU A 253 -20.16 -11.74 24.02
N LYS A 254 -20.04 -12.35 25.20
CA LYS A 254 -20.80 -12.00 26.40
C LYS A 254 -20.12 -10.95 27.25
N ASP A 255 -18.86 -10.64 26.97
CA ASP A 255 -18.07 -9.71 27.77
C ASP A 255 -18.50 -8.26 27.51
N GLU A 256 -18.88 -7.54 28.57
CA GLU A 256 -19.33 -6.15 28.47
C GLU A 256 -18.19 -5.13 28.48
N GLN A 257 -17.01 -5.51 28.95
CA GLN A 257 -15.86 -4.62 29.08
C GLN A 257 -14.98 -4.61 27.82
N SER A 258 -14.90 -5.75 27.12
CA SER A 258 -14.17 -5.89 25.86
C SER A 258 -14.85 -5.11 24.76
N LEU A 259 -14.16 -4.08 24.25
CA LEU A 259 -14.60 -3.33 23.08
C LEU A 259 -14.68 -4.27 21.86
N THR A 260 -13.71 -5.16 21.70
CA THR A 260 -13.69 -6.21 20.68
C THR A 260 -14.94 -7.09 20.79
N GLY A 261 -15.26 -7.59 21.99
CA GLY A 261 -16.48 -8.37 22.26
C GLY A 261 -17.78 -7.63 21.96
N GLN A 262 -17.83 -6.32 22.21
CA GLN A 262 -18.98 -5.47 21.84
C GLN A 262 -19.19 -5.38 20.32
N TYR A 263 -18.11 -5.26 19.53
CA TYR A 263 -18.19 -5.27 18.07
C TYR A 263 -18.56 -6.65 17.52
N LEU A 264 -17.90 -7.71 18.00
CA LEU A 264 -18.16 -9.10 17.58
C LEU A 264 -19.59 -9.56 17.88
N SER A 265 -20.16 -9.11 19.00
CA SER A 265 -21.55 -9.42 19.37
C SER A 265 -22.61 -8.53 18.70
N GLY A 266 -22.19 -7.51 17.95
CA GLY A 266 -23.08 -6.53 17.31
C GLY A 266 -23.66 -5.47 18.26
N ARG A 267 -23.27 -5.45 19.54
CA ARG A 267 -23.65 -4.38 20.49
C ARG A 267 -23.10 -3.02 20.07
N GLN A 268 -21.92 -3.01 19.46
CA GLN A 268 -21.42 -1.89 18.67
C GLN A 268 -21.26 -2.30 17.21
N SER A 269 -21.46 -1.36 16.30
CA SER A 269 -21.23 -1.57 14.88
C SER A 269 -20.91 -0.27 14.16
N ILE A 270 -20.31 -0.39 12.98
CA ILE A 270 -20.18 0.73 12.04
C ILE A 270 -21.50 0.82 11.27
N ALA A 271 -22.24 1.90 11.48
CA ALA A 271 -23.53 2.10 10.85
C ALA A 271 -23.40 2.34 9.34
N ILE A 272 -24.32 1.76 8.57
CA ILE A 272 -24.43 2.01 7.13
C ILE A 272 -24.99 3.44 6.94
N PRO A 273 -24.41 4.26 6.04
CA PRO A 273 -24.93 5.59 5.74
C PRO A 273 -26.40 5.54 5.31
N SER A 274 -27.25 6.37 5.92
CA SER A 274 -28.68 6.42 5.60
C SER A 274 -28.98 6.96 4.21
N GLN A 275 -28.08 7.79 3.67
CA GLN A 275 -28.11 8.28 2.30
C GLN A 275 -26.69 8.27 1.73
N ARG A 276 -26.54 7.74 0.51
CA ARG A 276 -25.28 7.82 -0.24
C ARG A 276 -25.20 9.14 -1.00
N ARG A 277 -24.00 9.67 -1.13
CA ARG A 277 -23.74 10.92 -1.85
C ARG A 277 -23.99 10.70 -3.33
N LYS A 278 -24.78 11.58 -3.94
CA LYS A 278 -25.00 11.58 -5.39
C LYS A 278 -23.85 12.30 -6.08
N TRP A 279 -23.49 11.83 -7.26
CA TRP A 279 -22.44 12.40 -8.09
C TRP A 279 -22.94 12.62 -9.51
N SER A 280 -22.40 13.65 -10.17
CA SER A 280 -22.61 13.95 -11.59
C SER A 280 -21.30 13.91 -12.39
N ASP A 281 -20.20 14.20 -11.70
CA ASP A 281 -18.88 14.36 -12.27
C ASP A 281 -18.07 13.08 -12.05
N PHE A 282 -17.25 12.69 -13.01
CA PHE A 282 -16.46 11.47 -12.94
C PHE A 282 -15.17 11.56 -13.75
N ILE A 283 -14.18 10.74 -13.41
CA ILE A 283 -13.01 10.45 -14.25
C ILE A 283 -13.25 9.10 -14.92
N GLU A 284 -13.04 9.02 -16.23
CA GLU A 284 -13.20 7.78 -16.98
C GLU A 284 -11.84 7.31 -17.49
N ILE A 285 -11.47 6.07 -17.18
CA ILE A 285 -10.32 5.39 -17.76
C ILE A 285 -10.82 4.39 -18.78
N LYS A 286 -10.28 4.42 -19.99
CA LYS A 286 -10.62 3.49 -21.09
C LYS A 286 -9.47 2.59 -21.48
N GLY A 287 -9.78 1.33 -21.75
CA GLY A 287 -8.85 0.33 -22.28
C GLY A 287 -7.67 0.02 -21.35
N ALA A 288 -7.90 0.05 -20.03
CA ALA A 288 -6.87 -0.24 -19.03
C ALA A 288 -6.38 -1.69 -19.14
N ARG A 289 -5.07 -1.86 -19.32
CA ARG A 289 -4.45 -3.15 -19.67
C ARG A 289 -3.05 -3.35 -19.09
N GLU A 290 -2.74 -2.65 -18.00
CA GLU A 290 -1.49 -2.83 -17.26
C GLU A 290 -1.52 -4.15 -16.49
N ASN A 291 -0.42 -4.92 -16.54
CA ASN A 291 -0.30 -6.26 -15.96
C ASN A 291 -1.39 -7.23 -16.47
N ASN A 292 -2.30 -7.66 -15.59
CA ASN A 292 -3.34 -8.64 -15.87
C ASN A 292 -4.70 -8.03 -16.22
N LEU A 293 -4.83 -6.69 -16.28
CA LEU A 293 -6.07 -6.02 -16.67
C LEU A 293 -6.44 -6.32 -18.13
N LYS A 294 -7.73 -6.57 -18.40
CA LYS A 294 -8.25 -7.01 -19.70
C LYS A 294 -9.07 -5.92 -20.38
N GLU A 295 -8.39 -4.86 -20.82
CA GLU A 295 -9.00 -3.71 -21.53
C GLU A 295 -10.20 -3.13 -20.78
N VAL A 296 -9.97 -2.81 -19.50
CA VAL A 296 -11.01 -2.38 -18.57
C VAL A 296 -11.38 -0.91 -18.79
N ASP A 297 -12.67 -0.65 -18.90
CA ASP A 297 -13.28 0.68 -18.89
C ASP A 297 -13.96 0.92 -17.53
N VAL A 298 -13.60 1.99 -16.81
CA VAL A 298 -14.11 2.27 -15.45
C VAL A 298 -14.33 3.76 -15.25
N LYS A 299 -15.41 4.10 -14.52
CA LYS A 299 -15.67 5.46 -14.04
C LYS A 299 -15.40 5.57 -12.55
N PHE A 300 -14.70 6.65 -12.19
CA PHE A 300 -14.42 7.05 -10.81
C PHE A 300 -15.20 8.33 -10.50
N PRO A 301 -16.31 8.23 -9.77
CA PRO A 301 -17.08 9.38 -9.32
C PRO A 301 -16.26 10.40 -8.53
N LEU A 302 -16.55 11.68 -8.72
CA LEU A 302 -15.94 12.77 -7.95
C LEU A 302 -16.78 13.17 -6.73
N ASN A 303 -16.11 13.74 -5.72
CA ASN A 303 -16.68 14.29 -4.48
C ASN A 303 -17.42 13.26 -3.62
N VAL A 304 -17.05 11.98 -3.73
CA VAL A 304 -17.64 10.87 -2.99
C VAL A 304 -16.57 9.87 -2.57
N LEU A 305 -16.93 8.91 -1.71
CA LEU A 305 -16.08 7.79 -1.34
C LEU A 305 -16.26 6.65 -2.36
N THR A 306 -15.23 6.40 -3.17
CA THR A 306 -15.19 5.25 -4.09
C THR A 306 -14.26 4.18 -3.53
N VAL A 307 -14.73 2.94 -3.39
CA VAL A 307 -13.91 1.81 -2.96
C VAL A 307 -13.65 0.86 -4.12
N VAL A 308 -12.38 0.54 -4.37
CA VAL A 308 -11.95 -0.46 -5.34
C VAL A 308 -11.64 -1.75 -4.58
N SER A 309 -12.46 -2.77 -4.79
CA SER A 309 -12.39 -4.05 -4.09
C SER A 309 -12.16 -5.24 -5.03
N GLY A 310 -12.13 -6.44 -4.46
CA GLY A 310 -11.90 -7.70 -5.16
C GLY A 310 -10.68 -8.47 -4.63
N VAL A 311 -10.50 -9.71 -5.07
CA VAL A 311 -9.50 -10.64 -4.51
C VAL A 311 -8.04 -10.19 -4.72
N SER A 312 -7.11 -10.74 -3.94
CA SER A 312 -5.68 -10.45 -4.07
C SER A 312 -5.18 -10.85 -5.47
N GLY A 313 -4.37 -9.99 -6.10
CA GLY A 313 -3.91 -10.18 -7.47
C GLY A 313 -4.96 -9.91 -8.57
N SER A 314 -6.17 -9.42 -8.25
CA SER A 314 -7.21 -9.16 -9.27
C SER A 314 -6.90 -8.01 -10.22
N GLY A 315 -6.07 -7.05 -9.79
CA GLY A 315 -5.66 -5.89 -10.60
C GLY A 315 -5.95 -4.51 -9.99
N LYS A 316 -6.48 -4.44 -8.76
CA LYS A 316 -6.82 -3.16 -8.06
C LYS A 316 -5.68 -2.14 -8.07
N THR A 317 -4.49 -2.53 -7.60
CA THR A 317 -3.29 -1.69 -7.56
C THR A 317 -2.83 -1.27 -8.96
N SER A 318 -2.95 -2.16 -9.96
CA SER A 318 -2.65 -1.84 -11.35
C SER A 318 -3.59 -0.75 -11.89
N LEU A 319 -4.88 -0.86 -11.62
CA LEU A 319 -5.89 0.09 -12.08
C LEU A 319 -5.71 1.46 -11.42
N VAL A 320 -5.58 1.50 -10.09
CA VAL A 320 -5.59 2.75 -9.34
C VAL A 320 -4.20 3.41 -9.31
N LYS A 321 -3.17 2.71 -8.85
CA LYS A 321 -1.83 3.30 -8.65
C LYS A 321 -0.99 3.34 -9.93
N ARG A 322 -1.11 2.35 -10.82
CA ARG A 322 -0.30 2.35 -12.07
C ARG A 322 -0.96 3.03 -13.26
N ILE A 323 -2.29 3.12 -13.30
CA ILE A 323 -3.00 3.77 -14.41
C ILE A 323 -3.63 5.08 -13.95
N LEU A 324 -4.65 5.05 -13.09
CA LEU A 324 -5.45 6.22 -12.74
C LEU A 324 -4.60 7.36 -12.18
N GLN A 325 -3.81 7.10 -11.13
CA GLN A 325 -2.97 8.11 -10.48
C GLN A 325 -2.04 8.83 -11.49
N PRO A 326 -1.11 8.13 -12.17
CA PRO A 326 -0.19 8.79 -13.10
C PRO A 326 -0.91 9.38 -14.32
N ALA A 327 -2.05 8.82 -14.76
CA ALA A 327 -2.84 9.39 -15.85
C ALA A 327 -3.45 10.75 -15.47
N VAL A 328 -4.06 10.86 -14.27
CA VAL A 328 -4.63 12.12 -13.77
C VAL A 328 -3.52 13.14 -13.52
N GLN A 329 -2.42 12.75 -12.85
CA GLN A 329 -1.27 13.64 -12.62
C GLN A 329 -0.69 14.21 -13.92
N LYS A 330 -0.62 13.39 -14.97
CA LYS A 330 -0.17 13.82 -16.29
C LYS A 330 -1.17 14.76 -16.96
N ALA A 331 -2.47 14.50 -16.81
CA ALA A 331 -3.53 15.33 -17.39
C ALA A 331 -3.58 16.73 -16.76
N ILE A 332 -3.36 16.85 -15.45
CA ILE A 332 -3.36 18.13 -14.72
C ILE A 332 -2.01 18.88 -14.79
N GLY A 333 -1.00 18.32 -15.46
CA GLY A 333 0.31 18.96 -15.66
C GLY A 333 1.33 18.77 -14.53
N ASN A 334 1.00 17.99 -13.49
CA ASN A 334 1.86 17.70 -12.34
C ASN A 334 2.67 16.40 -12.52
N TYR A 335 3.20 16.16 -13.71
CA TYR A 335 3.90 14.91 -14.03
C TYR A 335 5.31 14.84 -13.43
N SER A 336 5.52 13.92 -12.49
CA SER A 336 6.77 13.70 -11.76
C SER A 336 7.78 12.79 -12.48
N GLY A 337 7.45 12.26 -13.66
CA GLY A 337 8.32 11.33 -14.40
C GLY A 337 7.94 9.86 -14.28
N GLU A 338 6.93 9.51 -13.48
CA GLU A 338 6.48 8.12 -13.30
C GLU A 338 5.83 7.54 -14.56
N GLN A 339 6.28 6.36 -14.99
CA GLN A 339 5.73 5.67 -16.15
C GLN A 339 4.26 5.29 -15.88
N THR A 340 3.35 5.88 -16.65
CA THR A 340 1.94 5.48 -16.66
C THR A 340 1.81 4.08 -17.28
N GLY A 341 1.01 3.22 -16.66
CA GLY A 341 0.66 1.90 -17.20
C GLY A 341 -0.09 2.00 -18.53
N ALA A 342 -0.34 0.86 -19.16
CA ALA A 342 -1.01 0.82 -20.46
C ALA A 342 -2.54 1.07 -20.35
N TYR A 343 -3.03 2.11 -21.04
CA TYR A 343 -4.44 2.45 -21.22
C TYR A 343 -4.64 3.21 -22.55
N ASP A 344 -5.88 3.35 -23.00
CA ASP A 344 -6.19 4.01 -24.28
C ASP A 344 -6.49 5.51 -24.13
N ALA A 345 -7.35 5.89 -23.19
CA ALA A 345 -7.73 7.28 -22.98
C ALA A 345 -8.18 7.56 -21.54
N ILE A 346 -8.03 8.82 -21.14
CA ILE A 346 -8.64 9.39 -19.94
C ILE A 346 -9.70 10.42 -20.38
N GLY A 347 -10.88 10.36 -19.76
CA GLY A 347 -12.02 11.22 -20.07
C GLY A 347 -12.74 11.70 -18.81
N GLY A 348 -13.87 12.37 -19.02
CA GLY A 348 -14.68 12.95 -17.93
C GLY A 348 -14.14 14.28 -17.40
N ASP A 349 -14.48 14.58 -16.16
CA ASP A 349 -14.27 15.87 -15.48
C ASP A 349 -12.93 15.97 -14.75
N PHE A 350 -11.88 15.29 -15.24
CA PHE A 350 -10.55 15.30 -14.58
C PHE A 350 -9.96 16.71 -14.41
N ASN A 351 -10.38 17.69 -15.23
CA ASN A 351 -9.99 19.10 -15.10
C ASN A 351 -10.49 19.76 -13.81
N LYS A 352 -11.46 19.16 -13.11
CA LYS A 352 -11.95 19.64 -11.81
C LYS A 352 -11.02 19.25 -10.66
N ILE A 353 -10.04 18.37 -10.89
CA ILE A 353 -9.03 17.98 -9.92
C ILE A 353 -7.79 18.86 -10.10
N GLU A 354 -7.31 19.45 -9.02
CA GLU A 354 -6.12 20.32 -9.02
C GLU A 354 -4.88 19.58 -8.50
N GLN A 355 -5.07 18.56 -7.66
CA GLN A 355 -4.00 17.82 -7.02
C GLN A 355 -4.38 16.35 -6.84
N VAL A 356 -3.39 15.46 -6.93
CA VAL A 356 -3.54 14.03 -6.64
C VAL A 356 -2.58 13.67 -5.52
N GLU A 357 -3.12 13.10 -4.44
CA GLU A 357 -2.37 12.69 -3.27
C GLU A 357 -2.56 11.20 -3.01
N VAL A 358 -1.44 10.46 -3.06
CA VAL A 358 -1.43 9.04 -2.70
C VAL A 358 -1.00 8.91 -1.25
N VAL A 359 -1.82 8.25 -0.43
CA VAL A 359 -1.56 7.99 0.98
C VAL A 359 -1.40 6.48 1.14
N ASP A 360 -0.15 6.01 1.03
CA ASP A 360 0.24 4.61 1.15
C ASP A 360 0.85 4.33 2.54
N GLN A 361 1.18 3.06 2.78
CA GLN A 361 1.82 2.59 4.02
C GLN A 361 3.33 2.81 4.05
N ASN A 362 3.89 3.55 3.08
CA ASN A 362 5.31 3.82 3.11
C ASN A 362 5.64 4.71 4.31
N PRO A 363 6.78 4.48 5.00
CA PRO A 363 7.17 5.30 6.13
C PRO A 363 7.21 6.78 5.75
N ILE A 364 6.64 7.64 6.60
CA ILE A 364 6.55 9.10 6.38
C ILE A 364 7.93 9.71 6.08
N GLY A 365 8.95 9.20 6.75
CA GLY A 365 10.34 9.54 6.52
C GLY A 365 11.22 8.37 6.95
N ARG A 366 12.30 8.13 6.20
CA ARG A 366 13.37 7.20 6.60
C ARG A 366 14.31 7.80 7.66
N SER A 367 14.09 9.07 7.99
CA SER A 367 14.92 9.81 8.93
C SER A 367 14.26 9.76 10.31
N SER A 368 15.04 9.35 11.29
CA SER A 368 14.70 9.33 12.71
C SER A 368 14.32 10.71 13.27
N ARG A 369 14.63 11.78 12.52
CA ARG A 369 14.31 13.20 12.78
C ARG A 369 12.89 13.63 12.45
N SER A 370 12.11 12.79 11.76
CA SER A 370 10.71 13.09 11.48
C SER A 370 9.86 12.56 12.64
N ASN A 371 8.87 13.32 13.06
CA ASN A 371 7.92 12.93 14.12
C ASN A 371 6.54 13.58 13.87
N PRO A 372 5.48 13.19 14.59
CA PRO A 372 4.13 13.70 14.37
C PRO A 372 4.07 15.24 14.35
N VAL A 373 4.67 15.92 15.34
CA VAL A 373 4.59 17.40 15.45
C VAL A 373 5.35 18.16 14.39
N THR A 374 6.47 17.62 13.91
CA THR A 374 7.20 18.22 12.79
C THR A 374 6.41 18.05 11.49
N TYR A 375 5.74 16.91 11.31
CA TYR A 375 4.97 16.63 10.11
C TYR A 375 3.75 17.54 9.96
N VAL A 376 2.96 17.72 11.02
CA VAL A 376 1.81 18.66 11.01
C VAL A 376 2.22 20.13 11.21
N LYS A 377 3.53 20.40 11.29
CA LYS A 377 4.12 21.74 11.51
C LYS A 377 3.65 22.43 12.79
N ALA A 378 3.21 21.65 13.79
CA ALA A 378 2.92 22.15 15.13
C ALA A 378 4.21 22.53 15.87
N TRP A 379 5.31 21.86 15.54
CA TRP A 379 6.61 22.08 16.18
C TRP A 379 7.13 23.52 16.08
N ASP A 380 6.84 24.21 14.98
CA ASP A 380 7.25 25.60 14.81
C ASP A 380 6.58 26.53 15.82
N GLU A 381 5.29 26.32 16.10
CA GLU A 381 4.54 27.09 17.09
C GLU A 381 5.03 26.79 18.51
N ILE A 382 5.29 25.52 18.82
CA ILE A 382 5.81 25.09 20.13
C ILE A 382 7.19 25.71 20.39
N ARG A 383 8.09 25.69 19.40
CA ARG A 383 9.42 26.32 19.55
C ARG A 383 9.33 27.84 19.74
N ASN A 384 8.39 28.49 19.06
CA ASN A 384 8.14 29.92 19.26
C ASN A 384 7.62 30.21 20.67
N LEU A 385 6.74 29.36 21.21
CA LEU A 385 6.23 29.47 22.57
C LEU A 385 7.36 29.35 23.60
N PHE A 386 8.24 28.35 23.48
CA PHE A 386 9.38 28.19 24.39
C PHE A 386 10.40 29.35 24.29
N ALA A 387 10.67 29.84 23.08
CA ALA A 387 11.53 31.02 22.89
C ALA A 387 10.93 32.31 23.47
N SER A 388 9.61 32.36 23.68
CA SER A 388 8.93 33.53 24.24
C SER A 388 9.02 33.62 25.77
N GLN A 389 9.42 32.54 26.45
CA GLN A 389 9.51 32.45 27.92
C GLN A 389 10.59 33.38 28.50
N GLY A 390 10.40 33.81 29.75
CA GLY A 390 11.31 34.77 30.41
C GLY A 390 12.76 34.29 30.47
N LEU A 391 12.98 33.03 30.88
CA LEU A 391 14.31 32.41 30.93
C LEU A 391 14.96 32.31 29.54
N ALA A 392 14.20 31.94 28.51
CA ALA A 392 14.70 31.87 27.13
C ALA A 392 15.13 33.25 26.62
N LYS A 393 14.33 34.29 26.87
CA LYS A 393 14.66 35.67 26.49
C LYS A 393 15.90 36.19 27.22
N ALA A 394 16.02 35.92 28.52
CA ALA A 394 17.18 36.31 29.32
C ALA A 394 18.47 35.59 28.84
N GLY A 395 18.35 34.32 28.46
CA GLY A 395 19.45 33.53 27.90
C GLY A 395 19.72 33.75 26.40
N GLY A 396 18.97 34.63 25.73
CA GLY A 396 19.13 34.88 24.28
C GLY A 396 18.77 33.69 23.38
N LEU A 397 17.97 32.74 23.88
CA LEU A 397 17.60 31.52 23.16
C LEU A 397 16.52 31.82 22.11
N LYS A 398 16.86 31.59 20.84
CA LYS A 398 15.93 31.70 19.70
C LYS A 398 15.14 30.40 19.50
N PRO A 399 14.04 30.40 18.72
CA PRO A 399 13.29 29.18 18.40
C PRO A 399 14.14 28.05 17.79
N SER A 400 15.28 28.36 17.17
CA SER A 400 16.23 27.35 16.66
C SER A 400 16.91 26.55 17.76
N ALA A 401 17.10 27.11 18.97
CA ALA A 401 17.70 26.39 20.10
C ALA A 401 16.82 25.23 20.58
N PHE A 402 15.50 25.38 20.48
CA PHE A 402 14.52 24.35 20.82
C PHE A 402 14.29 23.35 19.67
N SER A 403 15.14 23.34 18.63
CA SER A 403 15.04 22.37 17.54
C SER A 403 16.05 21.25 17.73
N PHE A 404 15.59 20.00 17.79
CA PHE A 404 16.47 18.83 17.79
C PHE A 404 17.14 18.60 16.42
N ASN A 405 16.68 19.27 15.36
CA ASN A 405 17.20 19.14 14.00
C ASN A 405 18.35 20.11 13.65
N VAL A 406 18.57 21.13 14.47
CA VAL A 406 19.52 22.22 14.19
C VAL A 406 20.56 22.29 15.29
N GLU A 407 21.80 22.61 14.91
CA GLU A 407 22.88 22.86 15.87
C GLU A 407 22.58 24.09 16.74
N GLY A 408 23.02 24.04 18.00
CA GLY A 408 22.74 25.05 19.01
C GLY A 408 22.32 24.38 20.31
N GLY A 409 21.04 24.04 20.43
CA GLY A 409 20.45 23.52 21.66
C GLY A 409 20.27 21.99 21.74
N ARG A 410 20.41 21.27 20.62
CA ARG A 410 20.38 19.79 20.62
C ARG A 410 21.63 19.19 21.25
N CYS A 411 21.56 17.94 21.71
CA CYS A 411 22.72 17.18 22.18
C CYS A 411 23.71 16.93 21.03
N ASP A 412 25.00 17.17 21.27
CA ASP A 412 26.05 17.04 20.25
C ASP A 412 26.45 15.56 19.99
N VAL A 413 26.20 14.66 20.94
CA VAL A 413 26.59 13.23 20.82
C VAL A 413 25.61 12.47 19.93
N CYS A 414 24.32 12.47 20.26
CA CYS A 414 23.29 11.86 19.43
C CYS A 414 22.77 12.77 18.32
N GLN A 415 23.29 13.99 18.19
CA GLN A 415 22.86 14.98 17.18
C GLN A 415 21.34 15.22 17.17
N GLY A 416 20.72 15.15 18.36
CA GLY A 416 19.29 15.38 18.58
C GLY A 416 18.38 14.15 18.41
N GLU A 417 18.92 12.98 18.08
CA GLU A 417 18.11 11.75 17.95
C GLU A 417 17.64 11.23 19.33
N GLY A 418 18.46 11.40 20.36
CA GLY A 418 18.23 10.84 21.70
C GLY A 418 18.74 9.41 21.83
N GLU A 419 19.05 8.75 20.73
CA GLU A 419 19.58 7.38 20.69
C GLU A 419 20.84 7.33 19.83
N VAL A 420 21.64 6.28 20.02
CA VAL A 420 22.81 5.96 19.21
C VAL A 420 22.60 4.59 18.57
N LYS A 421 22.78 4.53 17.26
CA LYS A 421 22.66 3.31 16.47
C LYS A 421 23.96 2.49 16.57
N ILE A 422 23.85 1.23 16.95
CA ILE A 422 24.93 0.25 16.96
C ILE A 422 24.68 -0.73 15.82
N GLU A 423 25.58 -0.73 14.84
CA GLU A 423 25.48 -1.62 13.68
C GLU A 423 25.89 -3.05 14.04
N MET A 424 25.01 -4.01 13.75
CA MET A 424 25.23 -5.43 14.02
C MET A 424 25.50 -6.18 12.70
N GLN A 425 26.35 -7.21 12.72
CA GLN A 425 26.74 -7.90 11.47
C GLN A 425 25.71 -8.93 10.97
N PHE A 426 24.95 -9.57 11.86
CA PHE A 426 24.04 -10.68 11.52
C PHE A 426 22.61 -10.51 12.07
N MET A 427 22.37 -9.44 12.83
CA MET A 427 21.09 -9.13 13.44
C MET A 427 20.65 -7.74 13.01
N ALA A 428 19.39 -7.39 13.28
CA ALA A 428 18.93 -6.02 13.11
C ALA A 428 19.77 -5.07 14.00
N ASP A 429 20.01 -3.86 13.50
CA ASP A 429 20.75 -2.83 14.21
C ASP A 429 20.05 -2.50 15.54
N ILE A 430 20.84 -2.23 16.58
CA ILE A 430 20.34 -1.92 17.92
C ILE A 430 20.39 -0.41 18.14
N TYR A 431 19.36 0.14 18.78
CA TYR A 431 19.28 1.54 19.17
C TYR A 431 19.37 1.62 20.70
N LEU A 432 20.36 2.34 21.21
CA LEU A 432 20.54 2.55 22.65
C LEU A 432 20.29 4.01 23.03
N PRO A 433 19.68 4.29 24.20
CA PRO A 433 19.57 5.64 24.72
C PRO A 433 20.94 6.33 24.78
N CYS A 434 21.01 7.58 24.35
CA CYS A 434 22.24 8.35 24.37
C CYS A 434 22.67 8.64 25.80
N GLU A 435 23.86 8.19 26.20
CA GLU A 435 24.40 8.39 27.54
C GLU A 435 24.60 9.87 27.91
N ALA A 436 24.88 10.74 26.93
CA ALA A 436 25.19 12.15 27.18
C ALA A 436 23.96 13.02 27.49
N CYS A 437 22.78 12.65 27.00
CA CYS A 437 21.54 13.38 27.27
C CYS A 437 20.47 12.50 27.92
N GLU A 438 20.78 11.23 28.21
CA GLU A 438 19.85 10.25 28.76
C GLU A 438 18.56 10.14 27.92
N GLY A 439 18.67 10.23 26.60
CA GLY A 439 17.52 10.23 25.70
C GLY A 439 16.82 11.57 25.49
N LYS A 440 17.15 12.62 26.26
CA LYS A 440 16.42 13.90 26.28
C LYS A 440 16.60 14.78 25.04
N ARG A 441 17.50 14.42 24.11
CA ARG A 441 17.77 15.09 22.82
C ARG A 441 18.36 16.51 22.89
N PHE A 442 18.30 17.20 24.03
CA PHE A 442 18.73 18.59 24.20
C PHE A 442 19.86 18.75 25.24
N LYS A 443 20.52 19.90 25.20
CA LYS A 443 21.48 20.35 26.22
C LYS A 443 20.74 20.87 27.45
N GLN A 444 21.38 20.80 28.61
CA GLN A 444 20.77 21.17 29.89
C GLN A 444 20.17 22.58 29.91
N HIS A 445 20.91 23.59 29.43
CA HIS A 445 20.43 24.99 29.41
C HIS A 445 19.16 25.23 28.57
N VAL A 446 18.81 24.31 27.66
CA VAL A 446 17.54 24.33 26.92
C VAL A 446 16.44 23.68 27.72
N LEU A 447 16.75 22.58 28.42
CA LEU A 447 15.83 21.87 29.29
C LEU A 447 15.45 22.69 30.54
N ASP A 448 16.31 23.60 30.97
CA ASP A 448 16.03 24.51 32.10
C ASP A 448 14.90 25.53 31.78
N VAL A 449 14.57 25.73 30.50
CA VAL A 449 13.43 26.57 30.10
C VAL A 449 12.15 25.75 30.14
N THR A 450 11.21 26.16 30.99
CA THR A 450 9.91 25.50 31.17
C THR A 450 8.75 26.37 30.74
N TYR A 451 7.66 25.72 30.33
CA TYR A 451 6.32 26.30 30.16
C TYR A 451 5.35 25.45 30.96
N LYS A 452 4.54 26.06 31.85
CA LYS A 452 3.67 25.33 32.80
C LYS A 452 4.41 24.18 33.51
N GLU A 453 5.59 24.48 34.05
CA GLU A 453 6.48 23.55 34.77
C GLU A 453 7.07 22.40 33.94
N LYS A 454 6.79 22.33 32.62
CA LYS A 454 7.35 21.31 31.75
C LYS A 454 8.37 21.85 30.76
N ASN A 455 9.47 21.12 30.57
CA ASN A 455 10.49 21.46 29.60
C ASN A 455 10.15 20.95 28.19
N VAL A 456 10.98 21.32 27.21
CA VAL A 456 10.75 20.98 25.79
C VAL A 456 10.76 19.48 25.51
N PHE A 457 11.55 18.69 26.25
CA PHE A 457 11.59 17.24 26.11
C PHE A 457 10.32 16.61 26.68
N GLU A 458 9.91 17.02 27.87
CA GLU A 458 8.68 16.53 28.51
C GLU A 458 7.44 16.86 27.69
N VAL A 459 7.43 17.98 26.95
CA VAL A 459 6.37 18.28 25.97
C VAL A 459 6.42 17.31 24.78
N LEU A 460 7.60 17.01 24.23
CA LEU A 460 7.73 16.02 23.16
C LEU A 460 7.35 14.61 23.61
N ASP A 461 7.52 14.30 24.89
CA ASP A 461 7.17 13.02 25.48
C ASP A 461 5.69 12.92 25.92
N MET A 462 4.89 13.97 25.73
CA MET A 462 3.43 13.86 25.92
C MET A 462 2.79 13.09 24.78
N THR A 463 1.75 12.33 25.12
CA THR A 463 0.78 11.86 24.13
C THR A 463 0.03 13.03 23.50
N ILE A 464 -0.54 12.83 22.31
CA ILE A 464 -1.33 13.84 21.62
C ILE A 464 -2.54 14.28 22.47
N ASP A 465 -3.21 13.36 23.17
CA ASP A 465 -4.36 13.68 24.03
C ASP A 465 -3.96 14.52 25.25
N GLU A 466 -2.84 14.20 25.91
CA GLU A 466 -2.27 15.02 26.98
C GLU A 466 -1.89 16.41 26.47
N ALA A 467 -1.29 16.49 25.28
CA ALA A 467 -0.90 17.74 24.66
C ALA A 467 -2.11 18.64 24.35
N LEU A 468 -3.24 18.06 23.93
CA LEU A 468 -4.49 18.82 23.69
C LEU A 468 -5.00 19.50 24.97
N GLN A 469 -4.90 18.81 26.11
CA GLN A 469 -5.24 19.39 27.41
C GLN A 469 -4.20 20.44 27.85
N PHE A 470 -2.91 20.13 27.69
CA PHE A 470 -1.83 21.00 28.11
C PHE A 470 -1.82 22.35 27.36
N PHE A 471 -2.13 22.33 26.06
CA PHE A 471 -2.18 23.50 25.18
C PHE A 471 -3.57 24.12 25.02
N GLU A 472 -4.52 23.88 25.95
CA GLU A 472 -5.91 24.38 25.86
C GLU A 472 -6.02 25.89 25.55
N HIS A 473 -5.07 26.70 26.04
CA HIS A 473 -5.03 28.16 25.82
C HIS A 473 -4.22 28.62 24.61
N GLU A 474 -3.69 27.70 23.80
CA GLU A 474 -2.84 27.97 22.64
C GLU A 474 -3.54 27.55 21.32
N PRO A 475 -4.48 28.35 20.79
CA PRO A 475 -5.36 27.93 19.69
C PRO A 475 -4.61 27.57 18.40
N LYS A 476 -3.46 28.20 18.13
CA LYS A 476 -2.62 27.90 16.96
C LYS A 476 -1.99 26.51 17.03
N ILE A 477 -1.62 26.06 18.22
CA ILE A 477 -1.04 24.74 18.45
C ILE A 477 -2.15 23.68 18.35
N LEU A 478 -3.28 23.92 19.05
CA LEU A 478 -4.44 23.01 19.03
C LEU A 478 -4.97 22.77 17.62
N ALA A 479 -5.08 23.80 16.79
CA ALA A 479 -5.55 23.67 15.41
C ALA A 479 -4.68 22.71 14.56
N LYS A 480 -3.38 22.56 14.92
CA LYS A 480 -2.45 21.67 14.23
C LYS A 480 -2.38 20.27 14.83
N ILE A 481 -2.56 20.14 16.15
CA ILE A 481 -2.48 18.85 16.86
C ILE A 481 -3.81 18.10 16.85
N LYS A 482 -4.94 18.80 16.98
CA LYS A 482 -6.27 18.17 17.09
C LYS A 482 -6.58 17.18 15.96
N PRO A 483 -6.25 17.45 14.69
CA PRO A 483 -6.48 16.48 13.63
C PRO A 483 -5.76 15.15 13.80
N LEU A 484 -4.64 15.09 14.55
CA LEU A 484 -3.98 13.82 14.88
C LEU A 484 -4.83 12.97 15.83
N ALA A 485 -5.47 13.58 16.82
CA ALA A 485 -6.41 12.87 17.69
C ALA A 485 -7.68 12.44 16.93
N ASP A 486 -8.20 13.31 16.04
CA ASP A 486 -9.41 13.03 15.25
C ASP A 486 -9.25 11.81 14.32
N VAL A 487 -8.03 11.54 13.84
CA VAL A 487 -7.70 10.32 13.05
C VAL A 487 -7.36 9.10 13.93
N GLY A 488 -7.47 9.22 15.26
CA GLY A 488 -7.25 8.12 16.20
C GLY A 488 -5.82 7.93 16.69
N LEU A 489 -4.95 8.94 16.57
CA LEU A 489 -3.55 8.88 17.06
C LEU A 489 -3.35 9.57 18.42
N GLY A 490 -4.42 9.72 19.23
CA GLY A 490 -4.36 10.39 20.52
C GLY A 490 -3.28 9.84 21.48
N TYR A 491 -2.99 8.54 21.36
CA TYR A 491 -2.01 7.82 22.16
C TYR A 491 -0.54 8.00 21.73
N VAL A 492 -0.29 8.49 20.51
CA VAL A 492 1.08 8.63 19.97
C VAL A 492 1.76 9.82 20.63
N HIS A 493 3.04 9.67 21.00
CA HIS A 493 3.81 10.76 21.58
C HIS A 493 4.16 11.82 20.53
N LEU A 494 4.10 13.09 20.89
CA LEU A 494 4.39 14.21 19.97
C LEU A 494 5.75 14.07 19.29
N GLY A 495 6.76 13.64 20.03
CA GLY A 495 8.15 13.47 19.61
C GLY A 495 8.53 12.06 19.17
N GLN A 496 7.59 11.12 19.06
CA GLN A 496 7.86 9.74 18.65
C GLN A 496 8.52 9.71 17.27
N SER A 497 9.58 8.91 17.11
CA SER A 497 10.31 8.83 15.85
C SER A 497 9.42 8.21 14.77
N SER A 498 9.46 8.75 13.54
CA SER A 498 8.69 8.19 12.43
C SER A 498 9.11 6.77 12.04
N ASN A 499 10.31 6.34 12.44
CA ASN A 499 10.79 4.99 12.20
C ASN A 499 10.15 3.94 13.11
N THR A 500 9.61 4.35 14.27
CA THR A 500 8.95 3.46 15.23
C THR A 500 7.43 3.45 15.06
N LEU A 501 6.91 4.22 14.10
CA LEU A 501 5.50 4.21 13.74
C LEU A 501 5.20 3.06 12.77
N SER A 502 4.07 2.40 12.99
CA SER A 502 3.50 1.45 12.04
C SER A 502 3.10 2.13 10.72
N GLY A 503 2.94 1.33 9.65
CA GLY A 503 2.48 1.84 8.36
C GLY A 503 1.11 2.53 8.44
N GLY A 504 0.18 1.99 9.24
CA GLY A 504 -1.14 2.59 9.47
C GLY A 504 -1.09 3.90 10.28
N GLU A 505 -0.21 4.00 11.29
CA GLU A 505 0.03 5.28 11.98
C GLU A 505 0.63 6.32 11.04
N ALA A 506 1.61 5.91 10.23
CA ALA A 506 2.24 6.77 9.24
C ALA A 506 1.20 7.40 8.27
N GLN A 507 0.30 6.56 7.78
CA GLN A 507 -0.79 6.96 6.89
C GLN A 507 -1.76 7.92 7.57
N ARG A 508 -2.13 7.68 8.83
CA ARG A 508 -3.04 8.53 9.62
C ARG A 508 -2.44 9.90 9.93
N ILE A 509 -1.14 10.01 10.22
CA ILE A 509 -0.46 11.31 10.37
C ILE A 509 -0.50 12.09 9.05
N LYS A 510 -0.29 11.39 7.92
CA LYS A 510 -0.40 12.01 6.60
C LYS A 510 -1.81 12.56 6.35
N LEU A 511 -2.84 11.77 6.68
CA LEU A 511 -4.24 12.20 6.64
C LEU A 511 -4.50 13.44 7.52
N ALA A 512 -4.04 13.44 8.78
CA ALA A 512 -4.18 14.56 9.69
C ALA A 512 -3.56 15.85 9.13
N SER A 513 -2.40 15.76 8.47
CA SER A 513 -1.74 16.92 7.87
C SER A 513 -2.58 17.63 6.79
N PHE A 514 -3.46 16.88 6.09
CA PHE A 514 -4.38 17.45 5.11
C PHE A 514 -5.60 18.10 5.76
N LEU A 515 -6.09 17.53 6.87
CA LEU A 515 -7.16 18.12 7.68
C LEU A 515 -6.72 19.47 8.29
N VAL A 516 -5.44 19.60 8.70
CA VAL A 516 -4.86 20.86 9.21
C VAL A 516 -4.85 21.97 8.16
N LYS A 517 -4.68 21.63 6.87
CA LYS A 517 -4.60 22.61 5.76
C LYS A 517 -5.97 23.22 5.40
N GLY A 518 -6.96 23.18 6.29
CA GLY A 518 -8.39 23.45 6.12
C GLY A 518 -8.79 24.85 5.62
N ASN A 519 -8.23 25.29 4.49
CA ASN A 519 -8.58 26.47 3.70
C ASN A 519 -7.90 26.49 2.31
N ASN A 520 -7.12 25.48 1.92
CA ASN A 520 -6.68 25.37 0.53
C ASN A 520 -7.85 24.92 -0.34
N SER A 521 -8.26 25.79 -1.27
CA SER A 521 -9.38 25.60 -2.21
C SER A 521 -9.16 24.51 -3.26
N SER A 522 -8.04 23.78 -3.20
CA SER A 522 -7.65 22.86 -4.25
C SER A 522 -8.39 21.54 -4.12
N LYS A 523 -9.29 21.27 -5.07
CA LYS A 523 -10.00 20.01 -5.19
C LYS A 523 -9.00 18.87 -5.39
N THR A 524 -8.78 18.11 -4.33
CA THR A 524 -7.77 17.05 -4.30
C THR A 524 -8.41 15.69 -4.50
N LEU A 525 -7.77 14.85 -5.33
CA LEU A 525 -8.06 13.42 -5.42
C LEU A 525 -7.14 12.67 -4.46
N PHE A 526 -7.70 12.11 -3.40
CA PHE A 526 -6.97 11.24 -2.48
C PHE A 526 -7.10 9.78 -2.90
N ILE A 527 -5.97 9.08 -2.91
CA ILE A 527 -5.90 7.64 -3.16
C ILE A 527 -5.30 6.97 -1.92
N PHE A 528 -6.09 6.17 -1.23
CA PHE A 528 -5.65 5.38 -0.07
C PHE A 528 -5.46 3.92 -0.47
N ASP A 529 -4.35 3.34 -0.04
CA ASP A 529 -4.02 1.93 -0.23
C ASP A 529 -4.15 1.22 1.12
N GLU A 530 -5.17 0.36 1.26
CA GLU A 530 -5.48 -0.44 2.45
C GLU A 530 -5.35 0.37 3.77
N PRO A 531 -6.16 1.42 3.97
CA PRO A 531 -6.03 2.31 5.14
C PRO A 531 -6.51 1.72 6.47
N THR A 532 -7.05 0.52 6.42
CA THR A 532 -7.59 -0.27 7.54
C THR A 532 -6.57 -1.23 8.14
N THR A 533 -5.40 -1.40 7.51
CA THR A 533 -4.33 -2.27 8.04
C THR A 533 -3.94 -1.86 9.46
N GLY A 534 -3.94 -2.83 10.37
CA GLY A 534 -3.69 -2.61 11.79
C GLY A 534 -4.69 -1.73 12.52
N LEU A 535 -5.92 -1.59 12.02
CA LEU A 535 -6.98 -0.85 12.70
C LEU A 535 -8.04 -1.78 13.28
N HIS A 536 -8.26 -1.62 14.59
CA HIS A 536 -9.43 -2.17 15.26
C HIS A 536 -10.73 -1.53 14.72
N PHE A 537 -11.87 -2.24 14.82
CA PHE A 537 -13.19 -1.78 14.32
C PHE A 537 -13.55 -0.36 14.77
N HIS A 538 -13.20 0.00 16.00
CA HIS A 538 -13.45 1.31 16.55
C HIS A 538 -12.65 2.42 15.85
N ASP A 539 -11.43 2.13 15.43
CA ASP A 539 -10.58 3.10 14.74
C ASP A 539 -10.93 3.22 13.24
N ILE A 540 -11.46 2.15 12.63
CA ILE A 540 -12.07 2.23 11.29
C ILE A 540 -13.23 3.25 11.29
N LYS A 541 -14.05 3.28 12.36
CA LYS A 541 -15.11 4.28 12.52
C LYS A 541 -14.57 5.71 12.57
N LYS A 542 -13.44 5.95 13.27
CA LYS A 542 -12.79 7.27 13.31
C LYS A 542 -12.21 7.65 11.94
N LEU A 543 -11.58 6.70 11.25
CA LEU A 543 -11.05 6.88 9.90
C LEU A 543 -12.14 7.29 8.90
N LEU A 544 -13.29 6.59 8.90
CA LEU A 544 -14.44 6.94 8.03
C LEU A 544 -14.94 8.36 8.31
N LYS A 545 -15.00 8.78 9.58
CA LYS A 545 -15.35 10.16 9.96
C LYS A 545 -14.33 11.17 9.40
N SER A 546 -13.04 10.84 9.37
CA SER A 546 -12.02 11.68 8.75
C SER A 546 -12.17 11.75 7.22
N PHE A 547 -12.52 10.65 6.55
CA PHE A 547 -12.85 10.64 5.12
C PHE A 547 -14.05 11.53 4.80
N ASP A 548 -15.10 11.45 5.60
CA ASP A 548 -16.27 12.31 5.46
C ASP A 548 -15.89 13.79 5.58
N ALA A 549 -15.02 14.15 6.53
CA ALA A 549 -14.55 15.51 6.70
C ALA A 549 -13.78 16.04 5.47
N LEU A 550 -12.95 15.19 4.84
CA LEU A 550 -12.25 15.55 3.60
C LEU A 550 -13.21 15.69 2.42
N ILE A 551 -14.21 14.82 2.29
CA ILE A 551 -15.20 14.88 1.21
C ILE A 551 -16.06 16.14 1.33
N VAL A 552 -16.45 16.54 2.55
CA VAL A 552 -17.20 17.78 2.82
C VAL A 552 -16.43 19.02 2.38
N GLN A 553 -15.09 18.99 2.37
CA GLN A 553 -14.24 20.06 1.83
C GLN A 553 -14.18 20.09 0.29
N GLY A 554 -14.90 19.21 -0.40
CA GLY A 554 -14.94 19.12 -1.87
C GLY A 554 -13.85 18.24 -2.48
N ASN A 555 -13.23 17.36 -1.68
CA ASN A 555 -12.25 16.39 -2.16
C ASN A 555 -12.91 15.09 -2.63
N THR A 556 -12.20 14.33 -3.46
CA THR A 556 -12.60 12.99 -3.90
C THR A 556 -11.72 11.96 -3.22
N ILE A 557 -12.29 10.84 -2.75
CA ILE A 557 -11.54 9.78 -2.09
C ILE A 557 -11.73 8.47 -2.85
N ILE A 558 -10.62 7.84 -3.22
CA ILE A 558 -10.56 6.48 -3.76
C ILE A 558 -9.79 5.62 -2.77
N VAL A 559 -10.36 4.50 -2.35
CA VAL A 559 -9.72 3.57 -1.41
C VAL A 559 -9.60 2.20 -2.07
N ILE A 560 -8.41 1.61 -2.02
CA ILE A 560 -8.20 0.19 -2.35
C ILE A 560 -8.38 -0.60 -1.07
N GLU A 561 -9.36 -1.51 -1.02
CA GLU A 561 -9.77 -2.08 0.26
C GLU A 561 -10.51 -3.42 0.16
N HIS A 562 -10.40 -4.22 1.22
CA HIS A 562 -10.94 -5.58 1.39
C HIS A 562 -11.86 -5.76 2.60
N ASN A 563 -11.76 -4.90 3.60
CA ASN A 563 -12.60 -4.82 4.79
C ASN A 563 -14.05 -4.39 4.46
N MET A 564 -14.98 -5.23 4.88
CA MET A 564 -16.40 -5.06 4.54
C MET A 564 -17.05 -3.84 5.22
N ASP A 565 -16.50 -3.34 6.33
CA ASP A 565 -17.02 -2.14 6.99
C ASP A 565 -16.71 -0.86 6.23
N VAL A 566 -15.58 -0.78 5.50
CA VAL A 566 -15.30 0.34 4.60
C VAL A 566 -16.14 0.22 3.33
N ILE A 567 -16.22 -0.99 2.76
CA ILE A 567 -16.97 -1.24 1.51
C ILE A 567 -18.46 -0.92 1.68
N LYS A 568 -19.10 -1.30 2.81
CA LYS A 568 -20.53 -0.99 3.04
C LYS A 568 -20.81 0.51 3.18
N CYS A 569 -19.83 1.29 3.64
CA CYS A 569 -19.92 2.73 3.80
C CYS A 569 -19.58 3.52 2.51
N ALA A 570 -19.08 2.86 1.47
CA ALA A 570 -18.70 3.50 0.20
C ALA A 570 -19.91 4.07 -0.57
N ASP A 571 -19.78 5.25 -1.16
CA ASP A 571 -20.82 5.79 -2.04
C ASP A 571 -20.85 5.05 -3.39
N TRP A 572 -19.70 4.54 -3.83
CA TRP A 572 -19.52 3.77 -5.06
C TRP A 572 -18.49 2.66 -4.87
N VAL A 573 -18.72 1.50 -5.47
CA VAL A 573 -17.80 0.36 -5.43
C VAL A 573 -17.47 -0.12 -6.83
N ILE A 574 -16.19 -0.37 -7.06
CA ILE A 574 -15.65 -1.00 -8.27
C ILE A 574 -15.03 -2.33 -7.84
N ASP A 575 -15.66 -3.45 -8.20
CA ASP A 575 -15.17 -4.78 -7.86
C ASP A 575 -14.38 -5.38 -9.02
N ILE A 576 -13.10 -5.67 -8.81
CA ILE A 576 -12.20 -6.23 -9.82
C ILE A 576 -11.95 -7.71 -9.54
N GLY A 577 -12.13 -8.56 -10.56
CA GLY A 577 -11.98 -10.00 -10.43
C GLY A 577 -12.24 -10.73 -11.75
N PRO A 578 -12.92 -11.90 -11.72
CA PRO A 578 -13.46 -12.60 -10.54
C PRO A 578 -12.38 -13.26 -9.67
N GLU A 579 -11.24 -13.63 -10.26
CA GLU A 579 -10.10 -14.26 -9.57
C GLU A 579 -8.86 -13.35 -9.58
N GLY A 580 -7.75 -13.82 -9.02
CA GLY A 580 -6.43 -13.19 -9.14
C GLY A 580 -5.67 -13.63 -10.40
N GLY A 581 -4.60 -12.89 -10.75
CA GLY A 581 -3.70 -13.26 -11.85
C GLY A 581 -4.37 -13.25 -13.23
N ASP A 582 -4.03 -14.23 -14.08
CA ASP A 582 -4.54 -14.37 -15.45
C ASP A 582 -6.08 -14.50 -15.52
N LYS A 583 -6.69 -15.05 -14.47
CA LYS A 583 -8.14 -15.25 -14.38
C LYS A 583 -8.88 -13.99 -13.87
N GLY A 584 -8.14 -12.98 -13.41
CA GLY A 584 -8.66 -11.68 -12.98
C GLY A 584 -8.68 -10.63 -14.07
N GLY A 585 -8.58 -9.37 -13.63
CA GLY A 585 -8.37 -8.22 -14.50
C GLY A 585 -9.62 -7.70 -15.21
N THR A 586 -10.82 -8.07 -14.75
CA THR A 586 -12.10 -7.58 -15.29
C THR A 586 -12.90 -6.89 -14.19
N VAL A 587 -13.75 -5.94 -14.57
CA VAL A 587 -14.73 -5.35 -13.66
C VAL A 587 -15.89 -6.32 -13.53
N VAL A 588 -16.06 -6.86 -12.33
CA VAL A 588 -17.17 -7.76 -11.99
C VAL A 588 -18.43 -6.97 -11.68
N PHE A 589 -18.26 -5.80 -11.04
CA PHE A 589 -19.35 -4.92 -10.65
C PHE A 589 -18.88 -3.47 -10.56
N GLU A 590 -19.76 -2.55 -10.92
CA GLU A 590 -19.60 -1.10 -10.71
C GLU A 590 -20.96 -0.53 -10.29
N GLY A 591 -21.04 0.07 -9.10
CA GLY A 591 -22.33 0.51 -8.55
C GLY A 591 -22.32 0.86 -7.06
N ILE A 592 -23.52 0.97 -6.48
CA ILE A 592 -23.67 1.13 -5.02
C ILE A 592 -23.54 -0.23 -4.30
N PRO A 593 -23.08 -0.26 -3.03
CA PRO A 593 -22.99 -1.49 -2.23
C PRO A 593 -24.26 -2.34 -2.17
N GLU A 594 -25.46 -1.74 -2.17
CA GLU A 594 -26.75 -2.45 -2.15
C GLU A 594 -27.04 -3.26 -3.41
N ASP A 595 -26.43 -2.88 -4.54
CA ASP A 595 -26.55 -3.62 -5.79
C ASP A 595 -25.43 -4.67 -5.90
N LEU A 596 -24.27 -4.43 -5.29
CA LEU A 596 -23.17 -5.39 -5.22
C LEU A 596 -23.58 -6.69 -4.51
N ILE A 597 -24.38 -6.61 -3.43
CA ILE A 597 -24.86 -7.79 -2.70
C ILE A 597 -25.82 -8.68 -3.53
N LYS A 598 -26.35 -8.16 -4.65
CA LYS A 598 -27.20 -8.90 -5.58
C LYS A 598 -26.38 -9.57 -6.69
N GLU A 599 -25.14 -9.14 -6.90
CA GLU A 599 -24.26 -9.67 -7.93
C GLU A 599 -23.71 -11.04 -7.54
N LYS A 600 -24.06 -12.08 -8.30
CA LYS A 600 -23.72 -13.48 -7.97
C LYS A 600 -22.25 -13.80 -8.25
N ASN A 601 -21.66 -13.11 -9.21
CA ASN A 601 -20.28 -13.34 -9.65
C ASN A 601 -19.24 -12.63 -8.79
N SER A 602 -19.68 -11.69 -7.94
CA SER A 602 -18.79 -11.00 -7.00
C SER A 602 -18.57 -11.83 -5.74
N TYR A 603 -17.31 -12.08 -5.39
CA TYR A 603 -16.98 -12.61 -4.06
C TYR A 603 -17.22 -11.55 -2.99
N THR A 604 -16.84 -10.31 -3.25
CA THR A 604 -17.05 -9.16 -2.37
C THR A 604 -18.53 -9.04 -1.99
N GLY A 605 -19.45 -9.12 -2.96
CA GLY A 605 -20.89 -9.07 -2.72
C GLY A 605 -21.43 -10.19 -1.83
N LYS A 606 -20.83 -11.40 -1.88
CA LYS A 606 -21.24 -12.53 -1.02
C LYS A 606 -20.94 -12.26 0.45
N PHE A 607 -19.73 -11.80 0.77
CA PHE A 607 -19.33 -11.47 2.16
C PHE A 607 -20.01 -10.19 2.65
N LEU A 608 -20.12 -9.18 1.79
CA LEU A 608 -20.76 -7.92 2.12
C LEU A 608 -22.23 -8.11 2.54
N LYS A 609 -22.92 -9.09 1.95
CA LYS A 609 -24.32 -9.40 2.27
C LYS A 609 -24.55 -9.72 3.76
N GLU A 610 -23.57 -10.26 4.46
CA GLU A 610 -23.66 -10.58 5.90
C GLU A 610 -23.71 -9.30 6.74
N ARG A 611 -22.97 -8.26 6.31
CA ARG A 611 -22.94 -6.95 6.98
C ARG A 611 -24.21 -6.11 6.80
N PHE A 612 -25.07 -6.46 5.84
CA PHE A 612 -26.38 -5.81 5.62
C PHE A 612 -27.53 -6.52 6.36
N LYS A 613 -27.28 -7.69 6.95
CA LYS A 613 -28.28 -8.45 7.71
C LYS A 613 -28.19 -8.25 9.23
N ALA A 614 -27.12 -7.59 9.68
CA ALA A 614 -26.80 -7.36 11.09
C ALA A 614 -27.51 -6.12 11.65
#